data_AF-M4DD91-F1
#
_entry.id   AF-M4DD91-F1
#
_cell.length_a   1.000
_cell.length_b   1.000
_cell.length_c   1.000
_cell.angle_alpha   90.00
_cell.angle_beta   90.00
_cell.angle_gamma   90.00
#
_symmetry.space_group_name_H-M   'P 1'
#
loop_
_entity.id
_entity.type
_entity.pdbx_description
1 polymer ?
#
loop_
_entity_poly.entity_id
_entity_poly.type
_entity_poly.pdbx_seq_one_letter_code
_entity_poly.pdbx_strand_id
1 'polypeptide(L)'
;MRIDDNEGVSASSKHLVFAYYVTGHGFGHATRIVEVVRHLIAAGHDVHVVIGAPDFVFTSESQSPRRKNRKYVETAVIPRAEILETEVEWLHSIKADFVVSDVVPVACRAAADAGIRSVCVTNFRKRHELTMKNTIAPAVLLMFSFLLTYLLLAAVTSRRRSSAPLRLVPSRPPGPPRCLGWPIIGLLHIIGKAPHLSLATLSRVYGPVMSLRLGSLTTVVISSPEAAREVLRTLDHVFSAQAFSETVRTIGHQEDVSTPRLPSMSPHWRLWRKILETKLFSRKCLDATKTIRSKKVKELITFIVESCERGEAVEIARACFVTSLNVISNVVFSTDLGSYDQMASMELRDSLFGVMKIMGKPNLANYFPSIEHLDLQGIREEMKLCSERLFSVFQGLIDARVAERSSRTEPRDAYSSDRDLLDSLIDLNQEDGSKVDMNDIKHFLYVSDIYKY
;
A
#
# COMPACT_ATOMS: atom_id res chain seq x y z
N MET A 1 -15.50 -3.14 30.72
CA MET A 1 -16.40 -4.25 31.10
C MET A 1 -15.76 -5.50 30.53
N ARG A 2 -15.15 -6.34 31.39
CA ARG A 2 -14.70 -7.69 31.03
C ARG A 2 -15.98 -8.50 30.76
N ILE A 3 -16.04 -9.24 29.68
CA ILE A 3 -17.00 -10.32 29.52
C ILE A 3 -16.18 -11.57 29.80
N ASP A 4 -16.34 -12.12 30.99
CA ASP A 4 -15.88 -13.47 31.27
C ASP A 4 -16.85 -14.42 30.56
N ASP A 5 -16.31 -15.34 29.76
CA ASP A 5 -17.03 -16.22 28.84
C ASP A 5 -17.85 -17.33 29.52
N ASN A 6 -18.37 -17.11 30.72
CA ASN A 6 -19.12 -18.14 31.41
C ASN A 6 -20.13 -17.62 32.43
N GLU A 7 -21.08 -16.79 32.00
CA GLU A 7 -22.41 -16.75 32.61
C GLU A 7 -23.46 -16.51 31.51
N GLY A 8 -24.46 -17.39 31.45
CA GLY A 8 -25.62 -17.19 30.59
C GLY A 8 -26.36 -15.92 31.01
N VAL A 9 -26.06 -14.81 30.35
CA VAL A 9 -26.80 -13.56 30.54
C VAL A 9 -28.17 -13.72 29.91
N SER A 10 -29.13 -14.14 30.73
CA SER A 10 -30.55 -13.94 30.47
C SER A 10 -30.82 -12.43 30.47
N ALA A 11 -30.67 -11.79 29.31
CA ALA A 11 -30.95 -10.38 29.15
C ALA A 11 -32.48 -10.18 29.10
N SER A 12 -33.02 -9.59 30.17
CA SER A 12 -34.34 -8.99 30.25
C SER A 12 -34.67 -8.19 28.97
N SER A 13 -35.70 -8.62 28.24
CA SER A 13 -36.16 -8.09 26.94
C SER A 13 -36.83 -6.71 27.02
N LYS A 14 -36.08 -5.67 27.44
CA LYS A 14 -36.51 -4.29 27.20
C LYS A 14 -36.14 -3.90 25.78
N HIS A 15 -37.16 -3.62 24.97
CA HIS A 15 -36.98 -2.99 23.66
C HIS A 15 -36.30 -1.62 23.84
N LEU A 16 -35.33 -1.30 22.98
CA LEU A 16 -34.55 -0.07 23.04
C LEU A 16 -34.40 0.48 21.61
N VAL A 17 -34.36 1.80 21.50
CA VAL A 17 -34.07 2.50 20.24
C VAL A 17 -32.66 3.06 20.27
N PHE A 18 -31.82 2.58 19.35
CA PHE A 18 -30.41 2.99 19.22
C PHE A 18 -30.23 4.00 18.09
N ALA A 19 -29.52 5.10 18.36
CA ALA A 19 -29.01 6.01 17.34
C ALA A 19 -27.50 5.81 17.16
N TYR A 20 -27.07 5.33 16.00
CA TYR A 20 -25.69 4.92 15.71
C TYR A 20 -25.06 5.86 14.67
N TYR A 21 -24.09 6.67 15.09
CA TYR A 21 -23.37 7.60 14.22
C TYR A 21 -22.08 6.98 13.69
N VAL A 22 -21.92 6.98 12.36
CA VAL A 22 -20.79 6.39 11.63
C VAL A 22 -20.10 7.46 10.79
N THR A 23 -18.94 7.91 11.26
CA THR A 23 -18.02 8.77 10.50
C THR A 23 -17.37 7.95 9.41
N GLY A 24 -17.42 8.37 8.16
CA GLY A 24 -16.86 7.60 7.04
C GLY A 24 -15.32 7.41 7.05
N HIS A 25 -14.64 7.69 8.17
CA HIS A 25 -13.19 7.58 8.32
C HIS A 25 -12.74 6.14 8.62
N GLY A 26 -12.86 5.28 7.61
CA GLY A 26 -12.12 4.02 7.54
C GLY A 26 -12.99 2.81 7.23
N PHE A 27 -12.74 2.19 6.08
CA PHE A 27 -13.48 1.04 5.56
C PHE A 27 -13.63 -0.12 6.57
N GLY A 28 -12.61 -0.37 7.40
CA GLY A 28 -12.63 -1.44 8.41
C GLY A 28 -13.46 -1.16 9.68
N HIS A 29 -13.83 0.10 9.98
CA HIS A 29 -14.79 0.40 11.06
C HIS A 29 -16.21 0.18 10.58
N ALA A 30 -16.52 0.64 9.37
CA ALA A 30 -17.86 0.52 8.80
C ALA A 30 -18.31 -0.94 8.69
N THR A 31 -17.44 -1.86 8.25
CA THR A 31 -17.78 -3.29 8.13
C THR A 31 -18.08 -3.97 9.47
N ARG A 32 -17.37 -3.61 10.55
CA ARG A 32 -17.64 -4.16 11.90
C ARG A 32 -18.89 -3.56 12.54
N ILE A 33 -19.20 -2.30 12.23
CA ILE A 33 -20.43 -1.65 12.70
C ILE A 33 -21.65 -2.33 12.07
N VAL A 34 -21.56 -2.78 10.81
CA VAL A 34 -22.62 -3.61 10.18
C VAL A 34 -22.92 -4.85 11.02
N GLU A 35 -21.90 -5.56 11.51
CA GLU A 35 -22.10 -6.75 12.34
C GLU A 35 -22.81 -6.41 13.66
N VAL A 36 -22.39 -5.34 14.34
CA VAL A 36 -23.02 -4.91 15.60
C VAL A 36 -24.48 -4.50 15.39
N VAL A 37 -24.78 -3.74 14.34
CA VAL A 37 -26.14 -3.36 13.97
C VAL A 37 -26.99 -4.60 13.68
N ARG A 38 -26.42 -5.61 12.99
CA ARG A 38 -27.09 -6.88 12.72
C ARG A 38 -27.47 -7.60 14.01
N HIS A 39 -26.56 -7.67 14.98
CA HIS A 39 -26.82 -8.33 16.27
C HIS A 39 -27.87 -7.58 17.10
N LEU A 40 -27.88 -6.24 17.09
CA LEU A 40 -28.89 -5.45 17.80
C LEU A 40 -30.29 -5.62 17.21
N ILE A 41 -30.41 -5.67 15.87
CA ILE A 41 -31.68 -5.94 15.19
C ILE A 41 -32.13 -7.37 15.49
N ALA A 42 -31.23 -8.35 15.44
CA ALA A 42 -31.53 -9.75 15.76
C ALA A 42 -31.98 -9.93 17.22
N ALA A 43 -31.46 -9.10 18.14
CA ALA A 43 -31.91 -9.04 19.54
C ALA A 43 -33.26 -8.33 19.73
N GLY A 44 -33.86 -7.81 18.66
CA GLY A 44 -35.20 -7.23 18.66
C GLY A 44 -35.26 -5.73 18.92
N HIS A 45 -34.15 -5.00 18.83
CA HIS A 45 -34.08 -3.55 19.01
C HIS A 45 -34.23 -2.78 17.68
N ASP A 46 -34.64 -1.51 17.77
CA ASP A 46 -34.68 -0.60 16.62
C ASP A 46 -33.36 0.17 16.50
N VAL A 47 -32.79 0.24 15.30
CA VAL A 47 -31.47 0.84 15.08
C VAL A 47 -31.52 1.87 13.94
N HIS A 48 -31.25 3.12 14.28
CA HIS A 48 -31.16 4.24 13.36
C HIS A 48 -29.69 4.54 13.09
N VAL A 49 -29.22 4.35 11.86
CA VAL A 49 -27.82 4.56 11.50
C VAL A 49 -27.66 5.90 10.77
N VAL A 50 -26.83 6.79 11.31
CA VAL A 50 -26.48 8.08 10.72
C VAL A 50 -25.10 7.96 10.07
N ILE A 51 -25.04 8.09 8.75
CA ILE A 51 -23.85 7.70 7.95
C ILE A 51 -23.23 8.93 7.28
N GLY A 52 -21.92 9.12 7.45
CA GLY A 52 -21.08 10.04 6.65
C GLY A 52 -20.29 9.36 5.51
N ALA A 53 -20.43 8.05 5.33
CA ALA A 53 -19.80 7.26 4.25
C ALA A 53 -20.72 7.11 3.00
N PRO A 54 -20.16 6.74 1.82
CA PRO A 54 -20.95 6.45 0.63
C PRO A 54 -21.92 5.26 0.84
N ASP A 55 -23.10 5.32 0.22
CA ASP A 55 -24.20 4.37 0.44
C ASP A 55 -23.81 2.90 0.17
N PHE A 56 -22.86 2.65 -0.73
CA PHE A 56 -22.45 1.30 -1.16
C PHE A 56 -21.82 0.43 -0.05
N VAL A 57 -21.39 1.03 1.06
CA VAL A 57 -20.81 0.28 2.19
C VAL A 57 -21.89 -0.53 2.94
N PHE A 58 -23.16 -0.18 2.74
CA PHE A 58 -24.29 -0.80 3.42
C PHE A 58 -25.32 -1.43 2.46
N THR A 59 -25.01 -1.52 1.16
CA THR A 59 -25.97 -1.95 0.13
C THR A 59 -26.17 -3.46 0.00
N SER A 60 -25.31 -4.30 0.59
CA SER A 60 -25.33 -5.74 0.29
C SER A 60 -26.29 -6.59 1.15
N GLU A 61 -26.94 -6.06 2.19
CA GLU A 61 -27.81 -6.91 3.04
C GLU A 61 -29.10 -6.19 3.52
N SER A 62 -30.22 -6.70 2.99
CA SER A 62 -31.63 -6.66 3.44
C SER A 62 -32.17 -5.38 4.11
N GLN A 63 -33.19 -4.80 3.48
CA GLN A 63 -34.15 -3.85 4.06
C GLN A 63 -34.91 -4.49 5.23
N SER A 64 -34.40 -4.37 6.45
CA SER A 64 -35.19 -4.65 7.67
C SER A 64 -36.07 -3.44 8.00
N PRO A 65 -37.38 -3.61 8.29
CA PRO A 65 -38.28 -2.51 8.63
C PRO A 65 -37.89 -1.77 9.92
N ARG A 66 -37.01 -2.36 10.74
CA ARG A 66 -36.48 -1.80 11.99
C ARG A 66 -35.18 -0.99 11.83
N ARG A 67 -34.68 -0.89 10.59
CA ARG A 67 -33.47 -0.12 10.25
C ARG A 67 -33.84 1.12 9.44
N LYS A 68 -33.42 2.30 9.92
CA LYS A 68 -33.55 3.56 9.16
C LYS A 68 -32.17 4.20 9.00
N ASN A 69 -31.80 4.52 7.76
CA ASN A 69 -30.55 5.21 7.46
C ASN A 69 -30.81 6.71 7.26
N ARG A 70 -30.01 7.57 7.88
CA ARG A 70 -30.00 9.03 7.64
C ARG A 70 -28.60 9.42 7.17
N LYS A 71 -28.50 10.25 6.11
CA LYS A 71 -27.21 10.82 5.70
C LYS A 71 -26.83 11.95 6.65
N TYR A 72 -25.59 11.92 7.11
CA TYR A 72 -25.00 13.04 7.84
C TYR A 72 -24.71 14.17 6.85
N VAL A 73 -25.26 15.35 7.06
CA VAL A 73 -25.01 16.50 6.18
C VAL A 73 -23.74 17.20 6.67
N GLU A 74 -22.62 16.98 5.98
CA GLU A 74 -21.40 17.80 6.15
C GLU A 74 -21.63 19.16 5.46
N THR A 75 -22.39 20.05 6.09
CA THR A 75 -22.49 21.45 5.63
C THR A 75 -21.47 22.29 6.39
N ALA A 76 -20.33 22.56 5.74
CA ALA A 76 -19.22 23.38 6.26
C ALA A 76 -19.57 24.86 6.55
N VAL A 77 -20.85 25.24 6.51
CA VAL A 77 -21.33 26.64 6.53
C VAL A 77 -22.36 26.91 7.64
N ILE A 78 -22.75 25.91 8.44
CA ILE A 78 -23.77 26.07 9.49
C ILE A 78 -23.12 26.26 10.87
N PRO A 79 -23.55 27.24 11.69
CA PRO A 79 -23.11 27.39 13.08
C PRO A 79 -23.33 26.12 13.91
N ARG A 80 -22.33 25.78 14.74
CA ARG A 80 -22.34 24.55 15.57
C ARG A 80 -23.55 24.45 16.52
N ALA A 81 -24.09 25.58 16.97
CA ALA A 81 -25.25 25.62 17.86
C ALA A 81 -26.52 25.11 17.15
N GLU A 82 -26.77 25.57 15.92
CA GLU A 82 -27.93 25.16 15.10
C GLU A 82 -27.88 23.67 14.75
N ILE A 83 -26.67 23.13 14.51
CA ILE A 83 -26.48 21.70 14.26
C ILE A 83 -26.84 20.88 15.52
N LEU A 84 -26.45 21.36 16.71
CA LEU A 84 -26.76 20.66 17.96
C LEU A 84 -28.25 20.68 18.26
N GLU A 85 -28.93 21.82 18.09
CA GLU A 85 -30.39 21.92 18.27
C GLU A 85 -31.13 20.96 17.33
N THR A 86 -30.76 20.94 16.05
CA THR A 86 -31.37 20.04 15.05
C THR A 86 -31.15 18.56 15.41
N GLU A 87 -29.96 18.19 15.88
CA GLU A 87 -29.67 16.81 16.27
C GLU A 87 -30.38 16.40 17.57
N VAL A 88 -30.52 17.31 18.54
CA VAL A 88 -31.29 17.08 19.78
C VAL A 88 -32.77 16.85 19.46
N GLU A 89 -33.38 17.69 18.63
CA GLU A 89 -34.76 17.52 18.18
C GLU A 89 -34.96 16.18 17.47
N TRP A 90 -34.01 15.81 16.61
CA TRP A 90 -34.05 14.54 15.90
C TRP A 90 -33.99 13.34 16.86
N LEU A 91 -33.09 13.34 17.84
CA LEU A 91 -32.97 12.27 18.85
C LEU A 91 -34.27 12.10 19.66
N HIS A 92 -34.94 13.20 20.00
CA HIS A 92 -36.26 13.15 20.63
C HIS A 92 -37.36 12.62 19.70
N SER A 93 -37.33 12.98 18.42
CA SER A 93 -38.32 12.54 17.43
C SER A 93 -38.33 11.02 17.24
N ILE A 94 -37.16 10.38 17.33
CA ILE A 94 -37.02 8.92 17.23
C ILE A 94 -37.18 8.22 18.58
N LYS A 95 -37.35 8.96 19.67
CA LYS A 95 -37.40 8.45 21.06
C LYS A 95 -36.16 7.59 21.38
N ALA A 96 -34.97 8.08 21.04
CA ALA A 96 -33.74 7.33 21.25
C ALA A 96 -33.49 7.07 22.75
N ASP A 97 -33.29 5.80 23.11
CA ASP A 97 -32.92 5.40 24.47
C ASP A 97 -31.40 5.43 24.68
N PHE A 98 -30.63 5.24 23.60
CA PHE A 98 -29.18 5.12 23.66
C PHE A 98 -28.49 5.58 22.37
N VAL A 99 -27.41 6.37 22.52
CA VAL A 99 -26.62 6.88 21.40
C VAL A 99 -25.25 6.20 21.35
N VAL A 100 -24.85 5.71 20.17
CA VAL A 100 -23.53 5.14 19.93
C VAL A 100 -22.83 5.95 18.84
N SER A 101 -21.58 6.37 19.07
CA SER A 101 -20.83 7.18 18.11
C SER A 101 -19.40 6.70 17.94
N ASP A 102 -18.90 6.65 16.70
CA ASP A 102 -17.56 6.20 16.33
C ASP A 102 -16.54 7.34 16.10
N VAL A 103 -16.66 8.42 16.88
CA VAL A 103 -15.87 9.68 16.84
C VAL A 103 -16.61 10.87 16.19
N VAL A 104 -17.82 11.17 16.66
CA VAL A 104 -18.47 12.47 16.42
C VAL A 104 -18.66 13.20 17.76
N PRO A 105 -17.84 14.20 18.10
CA PRO A 105 -18.05 15.02 19.30
C PRO A 105 -19.43 15.68 19.35
N VAL A 106 -20.03 15.97 18.19
CA VAL A 106 -21.38 16.54 18.05
C VAL A 106 -22.46 15.55 18.49
N ALA A 107 -22.36 14.25 18.15
CA ALA A 107 -23.38 13.25 18.51
C ALA A 107 -23.42 12.99 20.02
N CYS A 108 -22.26 12.85 20.67
CA CYS A 108 -22.21 12.70 22.13
C CYS A 108 -22.66 13.97 22.85
N ARG A 109 -22.39 15.15 22.26
CA ARG A 109 -22.84 16.43 22.83
C ARG A 109 -24.35 16.59 22.71
N ALA A 110 -24.92 16.33 21.53
CA ALA A 110 -26.37 16.34 21.31
C ALA A 110 -27.09 15.33 22.21
N ALA A 111 -26.53 14.13 22.40
CA ALA A 111 -27.09 13.15 23.33
C ALA A 111 -27.09 13.66 24.78
N ALA A 112 -26.02 14.31 25.22
CA ALA A 112 -25.95 14.91 26.55
C ALA A 112 -26.97 16.05 26.73
N ASP A 113 -27.10 16.92 25.71
CA ASP A 113 -28.06 18.03 25.71
C ASP A 113 -29.52 17.52 25.64
N ALA A 114 -29.77 16.36 25.02
CA ALA A 114 -31.06 15.65 25.00
C ALA A 114 -31.35 14.79 26.25
N GLY A 115 -30.39 14.67 27.18
CA GLY A 115 -30.51 13.83 28.38
C GLY A 115 -30.47 12.31 28.12
N ILE A 116 -29.93 11.88 26.97
CA ILE A 116 -29.85 10.48 26.53
C ILE A 116 -28.47 9.91 26.83
N ARG A 117 -28.40 8.64 27.27
CA ARG A 117 -27.12 7.98 27.52
C ARG A 117 -26.40 7.74 26.20
N SER A 118 -25.13 8.12 26.14
CA SER A 118 -24.28 7.91 24.96
C SER A 118 -23.01 7.13 25.28
N VAL A 119 -22.55 6.32 24.34
CA VAL A 119 -21.22 5.70 24.37
C VAL A 119 -20.43 6.03 23.11
N CYS A 120 -19.17 6.40 23.30
CA CYS A 120 -18.24 6.58 22.20
C CYS A 120 -17.42 5.30 22.01
N VAL A 121 -17.46 4.73 20.81
CA VAL A 121 -16.77 3.51 20.45
C VAL A 121 -15.60 3.85 19.54
N THR A 122 -14.40 3.89 20.11
CA THR A 122 -13.16 4.09 19.35
C THR A 122 -12.44 2.76 19.23
N ASN A 123 -12.06 2.32 18.01
CA ASN A 123 -11.14 1.21 17.73
C ASN A 123 -11.14 0.01 18.70
N PHE A 124 -11.71 -1.13 18.28
CA PHE A 124 -11.43 -2.44 18.89
C PHE A 124 -9.94 -2.80 18.68
N ARG A 125 -9.09 -2.43 19.63
CA ARG A 125 -7.76 -3.01 19.80
C ARG A 125 -7.91 -4.30 20.59
N LYS A 126 -7.34 -5.41 20.10
CA LYS A 126 -7.04 -6.58 20.95
C LYS A 126 -6.15 -6.07 22.09
N ARG A 127 -6.71 -5.94 23.28
CA ARG A 127 -6.00 -5.44 24.47
C ARG A 127 -5.07 -6.56 24.94
N HIS A 128 -3.79 -6.49 24.60
CA HIS A 128 -2.78 -7.01 25.50
C HIS A 128 -2.82 -6.12 26.75
N GLU A 129 -3.40 -6.63 27.84
CA GLU A 129 -3.16 -6.08 29.17
C GLU A 129 -1.68 -6.31 29.51
N LEU A 130 -0.83 -5.33 29.21
CA LEU A 130 0.44 -5.17 29.91
C LEU A 130 0.15 -4.32 31.14
N THR A 131 0.02 -4.98 32.27
CA THR A 131 0.20 -4.40 33.59
C THR A 131 1.62 -3.83 33.70
N MET A 132 1.78 -2.55 33.40
CA MET A 132 2.92 -1.75 33.85
C MET A 132 2.43 -0.40 34.34
N LYS A 133 1.82 -0.38 35.53
CA LYS A 133 1.43 0.88 36.19
C LYS A 133 2.50 1.50 37.08
N ASN A 134 3.67 0.89 37.30
CA ASN A 134 4.71 1.48 38.16
C ASN A 134 6.08 1.73 37.49
N THR A 135 6.19 1.61 36.16
CA THR A 135 7.50 1.74 35.46
C THR A 135 7.56 2.92 34.47
N ILE A 136 6.41 3.54 34.15
CA ILE A 136 6.32 4.63 33.15
C ILE A 136 6.81 5.97 33.71
N ALA A 137 6.53 6.26 34.99
CA ALA A 137 6.95 7.49 35.63
C ALA A 137 8.48 7.71 35.64
N PRO A 138 9.34 6.73 36.04
CA PRO A 138 10.79 6.91 35.99
C PRO A 138 11.33 6.95 34.56
N ALA A 139 10.77 6.19 33.61
CA ALA A 139 11.18 6.21 32.21
C ALA A 139 10.88 7.57 31.55
N VAL A 140 9.73 8.16 31.83
CA VAL A 140 9.37 9.51 31.35
C VAL A 140 10.30 10.56 31.98
N LEU A 141 10.62 10.45 33.27
CA LEU A 141 11.58 11.35 33.93
C LEU A 141 12.99 11.25 33.32
N LEU A 142 13.44 10.03 33.02
CA LEU A 142 14.73 9.80 32.37
C LEU A 142 14.73 10.39 30.95
N MET A 143 13.67 10.20 30.17
CA MET A 143 13.53 10.80 28.85
C MET A 143 13.56 12.34 28.89
N PHE A 144 12.91 12.96 29.88
CA PHE A 144 12.98 14.41 30.10
C PHE A 144 14.38 14.87 30.52
N SER A 145 15.08 14.11 31.37
CA SER A 145 16.47 14.42 31.75
C SER A 145 17.44 14.31 30.57
N PHE A 146 17.28 13.32 29.69
CA PHE A 146 18.08 13.17 28.47
C PHE A 146 17.80 14.29 27.46
N LEU A 147 16.53 14.71 27.35
CA LEU A 147 16.17 15.85 26.49
C LEU A 147 16.74 17.16 27.02
N LEU A 148 16.71 17.37 28.34
CA LEU A 148 17.26 18.56 28.98
C LEU A 148 18.79 18.61 28.87
N THR A 149 19.48 17.49 29.08
CA THR A 149 20.94 17.43 28.91
C THR A 149 21.34 17.63 27.45
N TYR A 150 20.59 17.08 26.49
CA TYR A 150 20.80 17.33 25.06
C TYR A 150 20.62 18.81 24.69
N LEU A 151 19.57 19.47 25.20
CA LEU A 151 19.33 20.89 24.97
C LEU A 151 20.41 21.78 25.61
N LEU A 152 20.91 21.41 26.80
CA LEU A 152 22.02 22.10 27.45
C LEU A 152 23.33 21.91 26.68
N LEU A 153 23.62 20.70 26.18
CA LEU A 153 24.78 20.45 25.32
C LEU A 153 24.68 21.23 23.99
N ALA A 154 23.49 21.28 23.40
CA ALA A 154 23.22 22.06 22.20
C ALA A 154 23.39 23.57 22.45
N ALA A 155 22.99 24.08 23.61
CA ALA A 155 23.17 25.48 23.99
C ALA A 155 24.64 25.83 24.25
N VAL A 156 25.41 24.93 24.87
CA VAL A 156 26.85 25.11 25.14
C VAL A 156 27.67 25.02 23.84
N THR A 157 27.32 24.11 22.94
CA THR A 157 27.95 24.01 21.61
C THR A 157 27.51 25.13 20.66
N SER A 158 26.30 25.66 20.83
CA SER A 158 25.82 26.86 20.11
C SER A 158 26.55 28.13 20.56
N ARG A 159 27.04 28.22 21.80
CA ARG A 159 27.84 29.35 22.29
C ARG A 159 29.33 29.29 21.87
N ARG A 160 29.75 28.24 21.16
CA ARG A 160 31.10 28.12 20.55
C ARG A 160 31.09 28.12 19.02
N ARG A 161 30.09 28.73 18.37
CA ARG A 161 30.22 29.08 16.95
C ARG A 161 30.49 30.57 16.81
N SER A 162 31.79 30.85 16.76
CA SER A 162 32.36 32.07 16.22
C SER A 162 31.77 32.36 14.84
N SER A 163 31.58 33.64 14.57
CA SER A 163 31.07 34.26 13.37
C SER A 163 31.73 33.69 12.11
N ALA A 164 30.97 32.94 11.31
CA ALA A 164 31.32 32.66 9.91
C ALA A 164 30.44 33.56 9.02
N PRO A 165 30.96 34.10 7.91
CA PRO A 165 30.22 35.04 7.07
C PRO A 165 29.01 34.33 6.44
N LEU A 166 27.92 35.09 6.29
CA LEU A 166 26.70 34.70 5.55
C LEU A 166 27.09 34.26 4.14
N ARG A 167 27.29 32.96 3.94
CA ARG A 167 27.26 32.36 2.60
C ARG A 167 25.82 32.39 2.13
N LEU A 168 25.58 33.03 0.99
CA LEU A 168 24.34 32.98 0.24
C LEU A 168 23.93 31.50 0.09
N VAL A 169 22.92 31.06 0.83
CA VAL A 169 22.41 29.70 0.72
C VAL A 169 21.69 29.62 -0.63
N PRO A 170 22.03 28.68 -1.52
CA PRO A 170 21.26 28.46 -2.74
C PRO A 170 19.79 28.26 -2.35
N SER A 171 18.91 29.05 -2.95
CA SER A 171 17.47 29.06 -2.67
C SER A 171 16.92 27.64 -2.78
N ARG A 172 16.62 27.01 -1.65
CA ARG A 172 15.86 25.75 -1.63
C ARG A 172 14.48 26.02 -2.22
N PRO A 173 13.88 25.01 -2.89
CA PRO A 173 12.48 25.11 -3.28
C PRO A 173 11.61 25.47 -2.07
N PRO A 174 10.53 26.23 -2.28
CA PRO A 174 9.57 26.56 -1.24
C PRO A 174 9.07 25.28 -0.56
N GLY A 175 8.68 25.38 0.70
CA GLY A 175 8.20 24.22 1.43
C GLY A 175 7.60 24.59 2.76
N PRO A 176 6.80 23.68 3.34
CA PRO A 176 6.23 23.86 4.65
C PRO A 176 7.33 24.23 5.66
N PRO A 177 7.07 25.24 6.50
CA PRO A 177 8.07 25.72 7.43
C PRO A 177 8.46 24.59 8.37
N ARG A 178 9.73 24.56 8.79
CA ARG A 178 10.26 23.46 9.64
C ARG A 178 9.50 23.31 10.96
N CYS A 179 8.85 24.37 11.44
CA CYS A 179 7.99 24.33 12.63
C CYS A 179 6.69 23.53 12.45
N LEU A 180 6.23 23.33 11.21
CA LEU A 180 5.08 22.48 10.89
C LEU A 180 5.45 20.99 10.99
N GLY A 181 6.73 20.66 10.89
CA GLY A 181 7.25 19.31 11.10
C GLY A 181 7.59 19.07 12.56
N TRP A 182 7.21 17.91 13.10
CA TRP A 182 7.65 17.52 14.45
C TRP A 182 9.17 17.29 14.47
N PRO A 183 9.86 17.55 15.59
CA PRO A 183 11.25 17.17 15.76
C PRO A 183 11.45 15.69 15.42
N ILE A 184 12.52 15.36 14.69
CA ILE A 184 12.87 14.01 14.23
C ILE A 184 11.95 13.48 13.12
N ILE A 185 10.62 13.52 13.29
CA ILE A 185 9.64 12.89 12.38
C ILE A 185 9.40 13.71 11.09
N GLY A 186 9.59 15.03 11.15
CA GLY A 186 9.28 15.91 10.02
C GLY A 186 7.79 15.87 9.67
N LEU A 187 7.47 15.78 8.38
CA LEU A 187 6.10 15.81 7.85
C LEU A 187 5.47 14.42 7.65
N LEU A 188 6.11 13.34 8.10
CA LEU A 188 5.55 11.99 7.97
C LEU A 188 4.13 11.86 8.56
N HIS A 189 3.85 12.59 9.64
CA HIS A 189 2.54 12.62 10.28
C HIS A 189 1.44 13.27 9.42
N ILE A 190 1.80 14.14 8.48
CA ILE A 190 0.86 14.85 7.58
C ILE A 190 0.57 14.02 6.32
N ILE A 191 1.57 13.28 5.83
CA ILE A 191 1.44 12.50 4.59
C ILE A 191 0.35 11.41 4.70
N GLY A 192 0.21 10.78 5.87
CA GLY A 192 -0.89 9.86 6.15
C GLY A 192 -0.92 8.62 5.25
N LYS A 193 -2.09 8.01 5.09
CA LYS A 193 -2.29 6.76 4.33
C LYS A 193 -2.31 6.94 2.81
N ALA A 194 -2.61 8.16 2.33
CA ALA A 194 -2.74 8.49 0.91
C ALA A 194 -1.71 9.56 0.52
N PRO A 195 -0.41 9.19 0.39
CA PRO A 195 0.66 10.16 0.24
C PRO A 195 0.48 11.07 -0.98
N HIS A 196 0.01 10.52 -2.10
CA HIS A 196 -0.22 11.26 -3.34
C HIS A 196 -1.25 12.40 -3.17
N LEU A 197 -2.32 12.20 -2.39
CA LEU A 197 -3.33 13.24 -2.14
C LEU A 197 -2.80 14.35 -1.22
N SER A 198 -2.10 13.96 -0.16
CA SER A 198 -1.47 14.91 0.78
C SER A 198 -0.42 15.76 0.07
N LEU A 199 0.41 15.15 -0.77
CA LEU A 199 1.41 15.85 -1.58
C LEU A 199 0.79 16.78 -2.63
N ALA A 200 -0.29 16.35 -3.30
CA ALA A 200 -1.01 17.21 -4.24
C ALA A 200 -1.68 18.41 -3.54
N THR A 201 -2.12 18.24 -2.30
CA THR A 201 -2.68 19.35 -1.50
C THR A 201 -1.59 20.33 -1.09
N LEU A 202 -0.43 19.82 -0.66
CA LEU A 202 0.72 20.65 -0.31
C LEU A 202 1.28 21.41 -1.52
N SER A 203 1.32 20.80 -2.71
CA SER A 203 1.82 21.47 -3.91
C SER A 203 0.94 22.64 -4.36
N ARG A 204 -0.37 22.62 -4.06
CA ARG A 204 -1.25 23.77 -4.28
C ARG A 204 -0.90 24.98 -3.40
N VAL A 205 -0.32 24.76 -2.23
CA VAL A 205 0.04 25.81 -1.27
C VAL A 205 1.46 26.30 -1.49
N TYR A 206 2.41 25.38 -1.66
CA TYR A 206 3.84 25.70 -1.71
C TYR A 206 4.40 25.79 -3.14
N GLY A 207 3.61 25.40 -4.14
CA GLY A 207 3.98 25.46 -5.55
C GLY A 207 4.39 24.11 -6.14
N PRO A 208 4.65 24.09 -7.46
CA PRO A 208 4.86 22.86 -8.24
C PRO A 208 6.19 22.16 -7.97
N VAL A 209 7.17 22.87 -7.39
CA VAL A 209 8.44 22.30 -6.94
C VAL A 209 8.61 22.67 -5.48
N MET A 210 8.46 21.70 -4.59
CA MET A 210 8.51 21.95 -3.15
C MET A 210 9.47 21.00 -2.42
N SER A 211 10.06 21.49 -1.33
CA SER A 211 10.95 20.71 -0.47
C SER A 211 10.26 20.32 0.84
N LEU A 212 10.32 19.03 1.16
CA LEU A 212 9.73 18.42 2.35
C LEU A 212 10.83 17.69 3.13
N ARG A 213 10.59 17.48 4.43
CA ARG A 213 11.42 16.61 5.26
C ARG A 213 10.61 15.45 5.81
N LEU A 214 10.97 14.24 5.46
CA LEU A 214 10.34 12.99 5.87
C LEU A 214 11.29 12.22 6.77
N GLY A 215 11.12 12.34 8.09
CA GLY A 215 12.11 11.88 9.05
C GLY A 215 13.44 12.63 8.90
N SER A 216 14.50 11.88 8.62
CA SER A 216 15.84 12.41 8.29
C SER A 216 16.04 12.67 6.79
N LEU A 217 15.11 12.21 5.93
CA LEU A 217 15.21 12.35 4.48
C LEU A 217 14.68 13.71 4.00
N THR A 218 15.47 14.43 3.21
CA THR A 218 14.99 15.62 2.48
C THR A 218 14.45 15.17 1.12
N THR A 219 13.18 15.46 0.85
CA THR A 219 12.48 15.06 -0.37
C THR A 219 12.06 16.28 -1.15
N VAL A 220 12.33 16.31 -2.45
CA VAL A 220 11.78 17.31 -3.36
C VAL A 220 10.62 16.69 -4.12
N VAL A 221 9.48 17.36 -4.12
CA VAL A 221 8.26 16.92 -4.80
C VAL A 221 8.03 17.81 -6.00
N ILE A 222 7.79 17.15 -7.13
CA ILE A 222 7.54 17.77 -8.43
C ILE A 222 6.09 17.47 -8.80
N SER A 223 5.33 18.51 -9.10
CA SER A 223 3.87 18.43 -9.31
C SER A 223 3.37 19.25 -10.51
N SER A 224 4.26 19.65 -11.42
CA SER A 224 3.85 20.20 -12.73
C SER A 224 4.51 19.47 -13.90
N PRO A 225 3.85 19.43 -15.07
CA PRO A 225 4.42 18.82 -16.29
C PRO A 225 5.74 19.45 -16.71
N GLU A 226 5.90 20.77 -16.57
CA GLU A 226 7.09 21.52 -16.98
C GLU A 226 8.28 21.15 -16.09
N ALA A 227 8.09 21.13 -14.77
CA ALA A 227 9.12 20.74 -13.82
C ALA A 227 9.47 19.25 -13.93
N ALA A 228 8.48 18.39 -14.17
CA ALA A 228 8.71 16.96 -14.43
C ALA A 228 9.50 16.75 -15.72
N ARG A 229 9.19 17.49 -16.79
CA ARG A 229 9.95 17.45 -18.05
C ARG A 229 11.41 17.87 -17.83
N GLU A 230 11.65 18.93 -17.08
CA GLU A 230 13.01 19.40 -16.81
C GLU A 230 13.82 18.34 -16.05
N VAL A 231 13.23 17.74 -15.01
CA VAL A 231 13.92 16.73 -14.18
C VAL A 231 14.12 15.40 -14.92
N LEU A 232 13.11 14.93 -15.65
CA LEU A 232 13.14 13.61 -16.30
C LEU A 232 13.77 13.62 -17.70
N ARG A 233 13.98 14.79 -18.31
CA ARG A 233 14.57 14.92 -19.67
C ARG A 233 15.86 15.71 -19.70
N THR A 234 15.90 16.89 -19.08
CA THR A 234 17.08 17.79 -19.14
C THR A 234 18.13 17.37 -18.11
N LEU A 235 17.67 17.02 -16.90
CA LEU A 235 18.52 16.65 -15.76
C LEU A 235 18.48 15.14 -15.47
N ASP A 236 18.08 14.33 -16.47
CA ASP A 236 17.93 12.89 -16.34
C ASP A 236 19.22 12.21 -15.85
N HIS A 237 20.38 12.62 -16.36
CA HIS A 237 21.69 12.11 -15.95
C HIS A 237 21.98 12.36 -14.47
N VAL A 238 21.50 13.47 -13.89
CA VAL A 238 21.67 13.81 -12.46
C VAL A 238 20.69 13.04 -11.58
N PHE A 239 19.44 12.88 -12.02
CA PHE A 239 18.36 12.27 -11.24
C PHE A 239 18.10 10.78 -11.56
N SER A 240 18.89 10.18 -12.47
CA SER A 240 18.76 8.77 -12.86
C SER A 240 19.17 7.78 -11.77
N ALA A 241 19.96 8.23 -10.79
CA ALA A 241 20.32 7.43 -9.61
C ALA A 241 19.13 7.43 -8.63
N GLN A 242 18.32 6.38 -8.66
CA GLN A 242 17.21 6.24 -7.72
C GLN A 242 17.75 5.86 -6.34
N ALA A 243 17.36 6.61 -5.29
CA ALA A 243 17.68 6.27 -3.91
C ALA A 243 17.20 4.85 -3.57
N PHE A 244 18.12 3.98 -3.16
CA PHE A 244 17.82 2.58 -2.86
C PHE A 244 16.92 2.48 -1.62
N SER A 245 15.75 1.86 -1.76
CA SER A 245 14.98 1.40 -0.60
C SER A 245 15.71 0.20 0.00
N GLU A 246 15.82 0.13 1.32
CA GLU A 246 16.47 -0.98 2.03
C GLU A 246 15.89 -2.36 1.61
N THR A 247 14.58 -2.43 1.40
CA THR A 247 13.81 -3.58 0.88
C THR A 247 14.38 -4.21 -0.39
N VAL A 248 15.14 -3.44 -1.19
CA VAL A 248 15.78 -3.91 -2.42
C VAL A 248 17.13 -4.54 -2.11
N ARG A 249 17.89 -3.98 -1.16
CA ARG A 249 19.21 -4.49 -0.76
C ARG A 249 19.12 -5.89 -0.14
N THR A 250 17.98 -6.22 0.46
CA THR A 250 17.76 -7.47 1.18
C THR A 250 17.61 -8.70 0.29
N ILE A 251 17.42 -8.52 -1.02
CA ILE A 251 17.20 -9.62 -1.97
C ILE A 251 18.52 -10.06 -2.64
N GLY A 252 19.67 -9.51 -2.22
CA GLY A 252 20.94 -9.76 -2.93
C GLY A 252 20.99 -9.09 -4.31
N HIS A 253 20.00 -8.24 -4.61
CA HIS A 253 20.03 -7.24 -5.67
C HIS A 253 21.07 -6.16 -5.32
N GLN A 254 22.33 -6.55 -5.25
CA GLN A 254 23.45 -5.63 -5.09
C GLN A 254 23.60 -4.75 -6.32
N GLU A 255 24.42 -3.72 -6.15
CA GLU A 255 24.63 -2.58 -7.04
C GLU A 255 24.99 -2.97 -8.49
N ASP A 256 25.33 -4.23 -8.76
CA ASP A 256 25.88 -4.69 -10.04
C ASP A 256 24.92 -5.58 -10.87
N VAL A 257 23.87 -6.14 -10.26
CA VAL A 257 23.09 -7.27 -10.82
C VAL A 257 21.69 -6.84 -11.32
N SER A 258 21.18 -5.67 -10.89
CA SER A 258 19.72 -5.41 -10.86
C SER A 258 19.28 -4.21 -11.68
N THR A 259 18.37 -4.43 -12.62
CA THR A 259 18.22 -3.61 -13.82
C THR A 259 17.60 -2.22 -13.68
N PRO A 260 16.42 -1.98 -13.10
CA PRO A 260 15.76 -0.67 -13.21
C PRO A 260 16.33 0.39 -12.28
N ARG A 261 17.20 -0.03 -11.35
CA ARG A 261 17.72 0.82 -10.28
C ARG A 261 19.23 1.03 -10.36
N LEU A 262 19.85 0.54 -11.43
CA LEU A 262 21.18 0.96 -11.83
C LEU A 262 21.09 2.37 -12.44
N PRO A 263 22.07 3.26 -12.19
CA PRO A 263 22.13 4.55 -12.90
C PRO A 263 22.02 4.32 -14.41
N SER A 264 21.38 5.26 -15.12
CA SER A 264 21.14 5.12 -16.57
C SER A 264 22.41 4.88 -17.41
N MET A 265 23.57 5.17 -16.80
CA MET A 265 24.91 5.03 -17.34
C MET A 265 25.53 3.63 -17.16
N SER A 266 24.90 2.71 -16.43
CA SER A 266 25.51 1.40 -16.21
C SER A 266 25.46 0.53 -17.49
N PRO A 267 26.57 -0.16 -17.85
CA PRO A 267 26.60 -1.06 -18.99
C PRO A 267 25.54 -2.17 -18.90
N HIS A 268 25.34 -2.73 -17.70
CA HIS A 268 24.33 -3.78 -17.45
C HIS A 268 22.92 -3.25 -17.67
N TRP A 269 22.56 -2.08 -17.13
CA TRP A 269 21.22 -1.49 -17.35
C TRP A 269 20.93 -1.27 -18.82
N ARG A 270 21.89 -0.70 -19.56
CA ARG A 270 21.76 -0.46 -21.00
C ARG A 270 21.57 -1.75 -21.78
N LEU A 271 22.31 -2.79 -21.43
CA LEU A 271 22.17 -4.13 -22.03
C LEU A 271 20.75 -4.67 -21.82
N TRP A 272 20.28 -4.65 -20.58
CA TRP A 272 18.97 -5.17 -20.24
C TRP A 272 17.81 -4.38 -20.83
N ARG A 273 17.90 -3.04 -20.84
CA ARG A 273 16.93 -2.18 -21.53
C ARG A 273 16.90 -2.49 -23.03
N LYS A 274 18.06 -2.67 -23.67
CA LYS A 274 18.15 -3.05 -25.09
C LYS A 274 17.51 -4.42 -25.35
N ILE A 275 17.71 -5.39 -24.47
CA ILE A 275 17.06 -6.71 -24.58
C ILE A 275 15.54 -6.58 -24.48
N LEU A 276 15.03 -5.88 -23.47
CA LEU A 276 13.59 -5.61 -23.33
C LEU A 276 13.01 -4.93 -24.58
N GLU A 277 13.66 -3.87 -25.07
CA GLU A 277 13.21 -3.11 -26.23
C GLU A 277 13.21 -3.95 -27.51
N THR A 278 14.24 -4.75 -27.73
CA THR A 278 14.39 -5.54 -28.97
C THR A 278 13.58 -6.83 -28.95
N LYS A 279 13.52 -7.52 -27.81
CA LYS A 279 12.95 -8.87 -27.70
C LYS A 279 11.53 -8.91 -27.13
N LEU A 280 11.12 -7.94 -26.30
CA LEU A 280 9.75 -7.89 -25.76
C LEU A 280 8.90 -6.79 -26.37
N PHE A 281 9.44 -5.58 -26.49
CA PHE A 281 8.65 -4.39 -26.83
C PHE A 281 8.81 -3.94 -28.29
N SER A 282 9.54 -4.69 -29.11
CA SER A 282 9.65 -4.40 -30.54
C SER A 282 8.30 -4.63 -31.23
N ARG A 283 7.98 -3.82 -32.24
CA ARG A 283 6.72 -3.95 -33.00
C ARG A 283 6.55 -5.38 -33.53
N LYS A 284 7.62 -5.97 -34.05
CA LYS A 284 7.65 -7.35 -34.53
C LYS A 284 7.24 -8.36 -33.45
N CYS A 285 7.74 -8.22 -32.22
CA CYS A 285 7.35 -9.10 -31.11
C CYS A 285 5.91 -8.86 -30.66
N LEU A 286 5.48 -7.60 -30.57
CA LEU A 286 4.09 -7.26 -30.22
C LEU A 286 3.07 -7.81 -31.25
N ASP A 287 3.44 -7.84 -32.53
CA ASP A 287 2.64 -8.43 -33.60
C ASP A 287 2.67 -9.96 -33.55
N ALA A 288 3.83 -10.57 -33.33
CA ALA A 288 3.98 -12.02 -33.19
C ALA A 288 3.17 -12.58 -32.00
N THR A 289 3.08 -11.83 -30.90
CA THR A 289 2.34 -12.22 -29.69
C THR A 289 0.84 -11.92 -29.76
N LYS A 290 0.34 -11.35 -30.86
CA LYS A 290 -1.09 -11.02 -31.04
C LYS A 290 -1.99 -12.26 -30.92
N THR A 291 -1.57 -13.39 -31.48
CA THR A 291 -2.31 -14.66 -31.45
C THR A 291 -2.42 -15.19 -30.03
N ILE A 292 -1.31 -15.19 -29.28
CA ILE A 292 -1.25 -15.59 -27.86
C ILE A 292 -2.18 -14.69 -27.03
N ARG A 293 -2.07 -13.36 -27.16
CA ARG A 293 -2.93 -12.43 -26.43
C ARG A 293 -4.41 -12.65 -26.73
N SER A 294 -4.76 -12.86 -28.00
CA SER A 294 -6.14 -13.15 -28.41
C SER A 294 -6.64 -14.48 -27.84
N LYS A 295 -5.78 -15.50 -27.78
CA LYS A 295 -6.08 -16.79 -27.15
C LYS A 295 -6.37 -16.63 -25.66
N LYS A 296 -5.53 -15.90 -24.91
CA LYS A 296 -5.72 -15.68 -23.47
C LYS A 296 -6.97 -14.87 -23.13
N VAL A 297 -7.33 -13.91 -23.98
CA VAL A 297 -8.62 -13.20 -23.84
C VAL A 297 -9.80 -14.12 -24.11
N LYS A 298 -9.73 -15.03 -25.10
CA LYS A 298 -10.78 -16.02 -25.33
C LYS A 298 -10.95 -16.96 -24.13
N GLU A 299 -9.85 -17.44 -23.55
CA GLU A 299 -9.88 -18.27 -22.33
C GLU A 299 -10.55 -17.53 -21.16
N LEU A 300 -10.27 -16.23 -20.97
CA LEU A 300 -10.96 -15.40 -19.98
C LEU A 300 -12.47 -15.29 -20.24
N ILE A 301 -12.87 -15.09 -21.50
CA ILE A 301 -14.29 -15.01 -21.88
C ILE A 301 -14.98 -16.34 -21.61
N THR A 302 -14.37 -17.47 -21.99
CA THR A 302 -14.89 -18.81 -21.71
C THR A 302 -15.09 -19.02 -20.21
N PHE A 303 -14.10 -18.67 -19.38
CA PHE A 303 -14.21 -18.76 -17.92
C PHE A 303 -15.38 -17.93 -17.36
N ILE A 304 -15.61 -16.72 -17.88
CA ILE A 304 -16.71 -15.86 -17.46
C ILE A 304 -18.06 -16.47 -17.87
N VAL A 305 -18.18 -16.99 -19.10
CA VAL A 305 -19.40 -17.64 -19.60
C VAL A 305 -19.75 -18.86 -18.76
N GLU A 306 -18.77 -19.75 -18.53
CA GLU A 306 -18.97 -20.95 -17.71
C GLU A 306 -19.36 -20.59 -16.26
N SER A 307 -18.78 -19.54 -15.68
CA SER A 307 -19.15 -19.06 -14.34
C SER A 307 -20.58 -18.50 -14.32
N CYS A 308 -20.99 -17.83 -15.39
CA CYS A 308 -22.35 -17.32 -15.56
C CYS A 308 -23.37 -18.46 -15.66
N GLU A 309 -23.06 -19.52 -16.43
CA GLU A 309 -23.90 -20.72 -16.55
C GLU A 309 -24.07 -21.44 -15.19
N ARG A 310 -23.05 -21.42 -14.33
CA ARG A 310 -23.11 -21.95 -12.96
C ARG A 310 -23.77 -21.00 -11.95
N GLY A 311 -24.07 -19.76 -12.33
CA GLY A 311 -24.61 -18.74 -11.42
C GLY A 311 -23.63 -18.25 -10.35
N GLU A 312 -22.32 -18.38 -10.60
CA GLU A 312 -21.26 -18.01 -9.65
C GLU A 312 -20.78 -16.57 -9.83
N ALA A 313 -20.43 -15.89 -8.73
CA ALA A 313 -19.82 -14.57 -8.78
C ALA A 313 -18.34 -14.66 -9.18
N VAL A 314 -17.92 -13.82 -10.13
CA VAL A 314 -16.54 -13.77 -10.60
C VAL A 314 -15.77 -12.62 -9.94
N GLU A 315 -14.65 -12.93 -9.28
CA GLU A 315 -13.70 -11.92 -8.80
C GLU A 315 -12.87 -11.36 -9.97
N ILE A 316 -13.26 -10.21 -10.51
CA ILE A 316 -12.62 -9.57 -11.67
C ILE A 316 -11.12 -9.32 -11.45
N ALA A 317 -10.72 -8.89 -10.25
CA ALA A 317 -9.32 -8.63 -9.95
C ALA A 317 -8.45 -9.90 -10.10
N ARG A 318 -8.96 -11.04 -9.63
CA ARG A 318 -8.30 -12.34 -9.77
C ARG A 318 -8.29 -12.79 -11.23
N ALA A 319 -9.42 -12.68 -11.93
CA ALA A 319 -9.52 -13.08 -13.34
C ALA A 319 -8.53 -12.29 -14.21
N CYS A 320 -8.51 -10.96 -14.10
CA CYS A 320 -7.56 -10.10 -14.82
C CYS A 320 -6.11 -10.37 -14.45
N PHE A 321 -5.81 -10.67 -13.17
CA PHE A 321 -4.47 -11.05 -12.74
C PHE A 321 -4.00 -12.34 -13.43
N VAL A 322 -4.81 -13.41 -13.39
CA VAL A 322 -4.47 -14.70 -14.03
C VAL A 322 -4.28 -14.52 -15.53
N THR A 323 -5.19 -13.80 -16.21
CA THR A 323 -5.04 -13.53 -17.65
C THR A 323 -3.77 -12.75 -17.96
N SER A 324 -3.44 -11.72 -17.16
CA SER A 324 -2.25 -10.89 -17.36
C SER A 324 -0.96 -11.70 -17.12
N LEU A 325 -0.94 -12.50 -16.06
CA LEU A 325 0.14 -13.41 -15.74
C LEU A 325 0.37 -14.40 -16.89
N ASN A 326 -0.69 -15.04 -17.38
CA ASN A 326 -0.59 -16.00 -18.49
C ASN A 326 -0.15 -15.33 -19.80
N VAL A 327 -0.60 -14.10 -20.07
CA VAL A 327 -0.09 -13.34 -21.22
C VAL A 327 1.41 -13.10 -21.10
N ILE A 328 1.89 -12.60 -19.95
CA ILE A 328 3.31 -12.31 -19.75
C ILE A 328 4.13 -13.61 -19.78
N SER A 329 3.67 -14.64 -19.08
CA SER A 329 4.39 -15.91 -18.98
C SER A 329 4.46 -16.66 -20.31
N ASN A 330 3.45 -16.56 -21.18
CA ASN A 330 3.55 -17.12 -22.53
C ASN A 330 4.54 -16.34 -23.40
N VAL A 331 4.64 -15.02 -23.24
CA VAL A 331 5.61 -14.21 -23.99
C VAL A 331 7.04 -14.49 -23.53
N VAL A 332 7.24 -14.74 -22.23
CA VAL A 332 8.57 -14.91 -21.64
C VAL A 332 9.03 -16.38 -21.66
N PHE A 333 8.13 -17.32 -21.33
CA PHE A 333 8.42 -18.74 -21.07
C PHE A 333 7.59 -19.71 -21.93
N SER A 334 6.71 -19.22 -22.81
CA SER A 334 5.78 -20.05 -23.58
C SER A 334 4.91 -21.00 -22.75
N THR A 335 4.69 -20.66 -21.47
CA THR A 335 4.03 -21.52 -20.48
C THR A 335 2.98 -20.74 -19.70
N ASP A 336 1.86 -21.39 -19.34
CA ASP A 336 0.87 -20.83 -18.43
C ASP A 336 1.30 -21.03 -16.97
N LEU A 337 1.46 -19.93 -16.23
CA LEU A 337 1.84 -19.95 -14.80
C LEU A 337 0.65 -19.77 -13.86
N GLY A 338 -0.49 -19.35 -14.40
CA GLY A 338 -1.74 -19.18 -13.67
C GLY A 338 -2.84 -20.08 -14.23
N SER A 339 -3.76 -20.45 -13.36
CA SER A 339 -4.97 -21.19 -13.72
C SER A 339 -6.16 -20.57 -13.02
N TYR A 340 -7.33 -20.67 -13.65
CA TYR A 340 -8.56 -20.12 -13.08
C TYR A 340 -9.09 -20.98 -11.91
N ASP A 341 -8.63 -22.23 -11.76
CA ASP A 341 -9.21 -23.21 -10.81
C ASP A 341 -8.27 -23.72 -9.70
N GLN A 342 -6.95 -23.47 -9.77
CA GLN A 342 -5.97 -24.25 -9.01
C GLN A 342 -5.22 -23.44 -7.94
N MET A 343 -4.88 -24.09 -6.81
CA MET A 343 -4.14 -23.48 -5.70
C MET A 343 -2.70 -23.07 -6.03
N ALA A 344 -2.00 -23.75 -6.94
CA ALA A 344 -0.63 -23.39 -7.32
C ALA A 344 -0.53 -21.97 -7.92
N SER A 345 -1.58 -21.54 -8.63
CA SER A 345 -1.70 -20.16 -9.12
C SER A 345 -1.84 -19.14 -7.97
N MET A 346 -2.43 -19.56 -6.85
CA MET A 346 -2.58 -18.73 -5.65
C MET A 346 -1.25 -18.54 -4.94
N GLU A 347 -0.36 -19.54 -4.87
CA GLU A 347 0.94 -19.38 -4.21
C GLU A 347 1.87 -18.40 -4.95
N LEU A 348 1.93 -18.49 -6.28
CA LEU A 348 2.67 -17.54 -7.11
C LEU A 348 2.03 -16.14 -7.04
N ARG A 349 0.70 -16.06 -7.11
CA ARG A 349 -0.07 -14.83 -6.92
C ARG A 349 0.27 -14.20 -5.57
N ASP A 350 0.17 -14.94 -4.48
CA ASP A 350 0.39 -14.46 -3.12
C ASP A 350 1.83 -14.00 -2.91
N SER A 351 2.80 -14.67 -3.55
CA SER A 351 4.20 -14.25 -3.52
C SER A 351 4.40 -12.92 -4.28
N LEU A 352 3.83 -12.78 -5.48
CA LEU A 352 3.87 -11.54 -6.27
C LEU A 352 3.16 -10.39 -5.56
N PHE A 353 1.93 -10.61 -5.06
CA PHE A 353 1.19 -9.62 -4.27
C PHE A 353 1.90 -9.30 -2.96
N GLY A 354 2.54 -10.29 -2.33
CA GLY A 354 3.40 -10.11 -1.16
C GLY A 354 4.50 -9.10 -1.44
N VAL A 355 5.28 -9.32 -2.50
CA VAL A 355 6.32 -8.38 -2.93
C VAL A 355 5.77 -6.98 -3.22
N MET A 356 4.70 -6.88 -4.02
CA MET A 356 4.08 -5.58 -4.34
C MET A 356 3.58 -4.84 -3.09
N LYS A 357 2.96 -5.58 -2.17
CA LYS A 357 2.47 -5.03 -0.90
C LYS A 357 3.62 -4.54 -0.03
N ILE A 358 4.72 -5.30 0.06
CA ILE A 358 5.89 -4.92 0.85
C ILE A 358 6.57 -3.70 0.24
N MET A 359 6.73 -3.65 -1.09
CA MET A 359 7.28 -2.49 -1.80
C MET A 359 6.42 -1.24 -1.65
N GLY A 360 5.09 -1.39 -1.57
CA GLY A 360 4.16 -0.29 -1.33
C GLY A 360 4.07 0.18 0.13
N LYS A 361 4.58 -0.59 1.10
CA LYS A 361 4.59 -0.20 2.51
C LYS A 361 5.69 0.85 2.75
N PRO A 362 5.42 1.93 3.51
CA PRO A 362 6.47 2.83 3.96
C PRO A 362 7.42 2.07 4.91
N ASN A 363 8.70 2.00 4.54
CA ASN A 363 9.76 1.46 5.40
C ASN A 363 10.37 2.59 6.24
N LEU A 364 10.31 2.45 7.57
CA LEU A 364 10.85 3.38 8.55
C LEU A 364 12.37 3.56 8.40
N ALA A 365 13.09 2.51 8.03
CA ALA A 365 14.54 2.60 7.79
C ALA A 365 14.88 3.58 6.66
N ASN A 366 14.03 3.69 5.63
CA ASN A 366 14.22 4.66 4.54
C ASN A 366 14.14 6.12 5.03
N TYR A 367 13.39 6.37 6.10
CA TYR A 367 13.25 7.71 6.69
C TYR A 367 14.23 7.95 7.84
N PHE A 368 14.69 6.88 8.50
CA PHE A 368 15.56 6.92 9.67
C PHE A 368 16.70 5.90 9.50
N PRO A 369 17.80 6.25 8.81
CA PRO A 369 18.91 5.32 8.57
C PRO A 369 19.53 4.74 9.86
N SER A 370 19.43 5.45 10.99
CA SER A 370 19.94 4.98 12.28
C SER A 370 19.26 3.72 12.82
N ILE A 371 18.06 3.38 12.36
CA ILE A 371 17.30 2.18 12.80
C ILE A 371 17.24 1.07 11.74
N GLU A 372 17.98 1.23 10.63
CA GLU A 372 18.03 0.27 9.53
C GLU A 372 18.30 -1.17 10.01
N HIS A 373 19.31 -1.34 10.86
CA HIS A 373 19.73 -2.66 11.37
C HIS A 373 18.64 -3.43 12.15
N LEU A 374 17.65 -2.73 12.71
CA LEU A 374 16.68 -3.30 13.64
C LEU A 374 15.49 -3.99 12.96
N ASP A 375 15.23 -3.75 11.67
CA ASP A 375 14.07 -4.27 10.91
C ASP A 375 12.77 -4.27 11.73
N LEU A 376 12.43 -3.12 12.32
CA LEU A 376 11.32 -2.99 13.28
C LEU A 376 9.95 -3.36 12.71
N GLN A 377 9.82 -3.42 11.38
CA GLN A 377 8.59 -3.75 10.68
C GLN A 377 8.59 -5.18 10.11
N GLY A 378 9.68 -5.93 10.23
CA GLY A 378 9.85 -7.25 9.62
C GLY A 378 9.81 -7.23 8.09
N ILE A 379 10.04 -6.07 7.47
CA ILE A 379 9.92 -5.85 6.02
C ILE A 379 10.98 -6.66 5.28
N ARG A 380 12.19 -6.73 5.84
CA ARG A 380 13.30 -7.48 5.23
C ARG A 380 13.00 -8.97 5.18
N GLU A 381 12.54 -9.55 6.29
CA GLU A 381 12.24 -10.97 6.35
C GLU A 381 11.03 -11.34 5.48
N GLU A 382 9.96 -10.54 5.50
CA GLU A 382 8.79 -10.74 4.64
C GLU A 382 9.19 -10.68 3.15
N MET A 383 10.05 -9.73 2.78
CA MET A 383 10.53 -9.56 1.40
C MET A 383 11.41 -10.74 0.96
N LYS A 384 12.31 -11.19 1.84
CA LYS A 384 13.19 -12.32 1.59
C LYS A 384 12.37 -13.58 1.28
N LEU A 385 11.41 -13.93 2.13
CA LEU A 385 10.56 -15.11 1.95
C LEU A 385 9.76 -15.06 0.63
N CYS A 386 9.16 -13.92 0.30
CA CYS A 386 8.41 -13.79 -0.95
C CYS A 386 9.35 -13.87 -2.18
N SER A 387 10.56 -13.34 -2.06
CA SER A 387 11.54 -13.32 -3.15
C SER A 387 12.17 -14.69 -3.39
N GLU A 388 12.51 -15.42 -2.34
CA GLU A 388 13.03 -16.80 -2.43
C GLU A 388 12.03 -17.72 -3.13
N ARG A 389 10.73 -17.58 -2.84
CA ARG A 389 9.66 -18.31 -3.53
C ARG A 389 9.64 -17.98 -5.02
N LEU A 390 9.66 -16.70 -5.39
CA LEU A 390 9.69 -16.29 -6.80
C LEU A 390 10.95 -16.78 -7.53
N PHE A 391 12.12 -16.69 -6.91
CA PHE A 391 13.34 -17.22 -7.49
C PHE A 391 13.29 -18.73 -7.68
N SER A 392 12.66 -19.48 -6.78
CA SER A 392 12.50 -20.93 -6.95
C SER A 392 11.64 -21.27 -8.18
N VAL A 393 10.58 -20.50 -8.45
CA VAL A 393 9.76 -20.66 -9.66
C VAL A 393 10.56 -20.34 -10.92
N PHE A 394 11.29 -19.22 -10.94
CA PHE A 394 12.13 -18.88 -12.09
C PHE A 394 13.24 -19.90 -12.33
N GLN A 395 13.88 -20.39 -11.26
CA GLN A 395 14.89 -21.44 -11.34
C GLN A 395 14.32 -22.71 -11.96
N GLY A 396 13.15 -23.17 -11.50
CA GLY A 396 12.49 -24.35 -12.06
C GLY A 396 12.17 -24.22 -13.56
N LEU A 397 11.74 -23.03 -14.01
CA LEU A 397 11.48 -22.76 -15.42
C LEU A 397 12.76 -22.75 -16.25
N ILE A 398 13.83 -22.16 -15.73
CA ILE A 398 15.15 -22.14 -16.37
C ILE A 398 15.69 -23.57 -16.50
N ASP A 399 15.69 -24.34 -15.42
CA ASP A 399 16.23 -25.70 -15.38
C ASP A 399 15.47 -26.64 -16.33
N ALA A 400 14.13 -26.55 -16.32
CA ALA A 400 13.30 -27.29 -17.26
C ALA A 400 13.65 -26.97 -18.71
N ARG A 401 13.86 -25.68 -19.04
CA ARG A 401 14.23 -25.26 -20.39
C ARG A 401 15.63 -25.70 -20.80
N VAL A 402 16.60 -25.62 -19.88
CA VAL A 402 17.97 -26.07 -20.13
C VAL A 402 17.99 -27.59 -20.38
N ALA A 403 17.27 -28.37 -19.55
CA ALA A 403 17.15 -29.82 -19.73
C ALA A 403 16.48 -30.20 -21.06
N GLU A 404 15.41 -29.50 -21.44
CA GLU A 404 14.74 -29.69 -22.73
C GLU A 404 15.72 -29.48 -23.89
N ARG A 405 16.51 -28.40 -23.85
CA ARG A 405 17.52 -28.10 -24.87
C ARG A 405 18.61 -29.17 -24.94
N SER A 406 19.12 -29.63 -23.80
CA SER A 406 20.16 -30.67 -23.74
C SER A 406 19.69 -32.04 -24.24
N SER A 407 18.39 -32.32 -24.16
CA SER A 407 17.79 -33.57 -24.64
C SER A 407 17.53 -33.61 -26.15
N ARG A 408 17.60 -32.46 -26.85
CA ARG A 408 17.37 -32.38 -28.30
C ARG A 408 18.62 -32.79 -29.06
N THR A 409 18.46 -33.75 -29.96
CA THR A 409 19.54 -34.30 -30.81
C THR A 409 19.80 -33.46 -32.07
N GLU A 410 18.83 -32.62 -32.49
CA GLU A 410 18.93 -31.78 -33.70
C GLU A 410 18.97 -30.28 -33.34
N PRO A 411 19.90 -29.51 -33.94
CA PRO A 411 19.99 -28.07 -33.71
C PRO A 411 18.72 -27.38 -34.23
N ARG A 412 18.06 -26.59 -33.37
CA ARG A 412 16.85 -25.83 -33.73
C ARG A 412 17.24 -24.75 -34.74
N ASP A 413 16.60 -24.75 -35.91
CA ASP A 413 16.81 -23.73 -36.95
C ASP A 413 16.83 -22.32 -36.34
N ALA A 414 17.84 -21.53 -36.69
CA ALA A 414 18.01 -20.15 -36.22
C ALA A 414 16.80 -19.25 -36.56
N TYR A 415 15.95 -19.68 -37.50
CA TYR A 415 14.76 -18.99 -37.98
C TYR A 415 13.43 -19.53 -37.45
N SER A 416 13.42 -20.51 -36.54
CA SER A 416 12.15 -20.98 -35.97
C SER A 416 11.44 -19.83 -35.23
N SER A 417 10.18 -19.56 -35.59
CA SER A 417 9.35 -18.48 -35.04
C SER A 417 8.93 -18.68 -33.58
N ASP A 418 9.53 -19.65 -32.89
CA ASP A 418 9.11 -20.22 -31.62
C ASP A 418 10.18 -20.04 -30.52
N ARG A 419 11.10 -19.07 -30.70
CA ARG A 419 12.03 -18.66 -29.65
C ARG A 419 11.37 -17.61 -28.76
N ASP A 420 11.28 -17.91 -27.47
CA ASP A 420 10.79 -16.96 -26.47
C ASP A 420 11.92 -16.11 -25.85
N LEU A 421 11.56 -15.25 -24.90
CA LEU A 421 12.55 -14.39 -24.25
C LEU A 421 13.58 -15.23 -23.49
N LEU A 422 13.14 -16.23 -22.72
CA LEU A 422 14.02 -17.10 -21.96
C LEU A 422 15.05 -17.78 -22.87
N ASP A 423 14.61 -18.21 -24.05
CA ASP A 423 15.51 -18.77 -25.05
C ASP A 423 16.63 -17.80 -25.45
N SER A 424 16.28 -16.54 -25.69
CA SER A 424 17.27 -15.49 -26.00
C SER A 424 18.20 -15.17 -24.83
N LEU A 425 17.70 -15.27 -23.59
CA LEU A 425 18.50 -15.03 -22.38
C LEU A 425 19.54 -16.12 -22.14
N ILE A 426 19.14 -17.39 -22.34
CA ILE A 426 20.06 -18.53 -22.24
C ILE A 426 21.14 -18.44 -23.33
N ASP A 427 20.76 -18.08 -24.57
CA ASP A 427 21.72 -17.91 -25.66
C ASP A 427 22.77 -16.83 -25.32
N LEU A 428 22.35 -15.70 -24.73
CA LEU A 428 23.26 -14.62 -24.30
C LEU A 428 24.22 -15.03 -23.17
N ASN A 429 23.81 -15.94 -22.29
CA ASN A 429 24.70 -16.48 -21.25
C ASN A 429 25.77 -17.40 -21.86
N GLN A 430 25.45 -18.10 -22.95
CA GLN A 430 26.33 -19.05 -23.63
C GLN A 430 27.26 -18.41 -24.68
N GLU A 431 27.13 -17.11 -24.97
CA GLU A 431 28.04 -16.39 -25.87
C GLU A 431 29.44 -16.23 -25.25
N ASP A 432 30.49 -16.41 -26.06
CA ASP A 432 31.89 -16.32 -25.63
C ASP A 432 32.22 -14.89 -25.16
N GLY A 433 32.61 -14.74 -23.89
CA GLY A 433 32.83 -13.43 -23.24
C GLY A 433 31.56 -12.76 -22.69
N SER A 434 30.49 -13.53 -22.44
CA SER A 434 29.23 -13.02 -21.89
C SER A 434 29.46 -12.27 -20.56
N LYS A 435 28.78 -11.13 -20.43
CA LYS A 435 28.75 -10.31 -19.20
C LYS A 435 27.53 -10.62 -18.33
N VAL A 436 26.84 -11.73 -18.59
CA VAL A 436 25.54 -12.06 -18.01
C VAL A 436 25.61 -13.46 -17.45
N ASP A 437 25.58 -13.58 -16.13
CA ASP A 437 25.49 -14.86 -15.43
C ASP A 437 24.03 -15.33 -15.31
N MET A 438 23.83 -16.61 -14.99
CA MET A 438 22.54 -17.20 -14.69
C MET A 438 21.84 -16.50 -13.52
N ASN A 439 22.61 -16.00 -12.55
CA ASN A 439 22.04 -15.20 -11.48
C ASN A 439 21.45 -13.88 -12.01
N ASP A 440 22.12 -13.23 -12.96
CA ASP A 440 21.64 -11.99 -13.56
C ASP A 440 20.33 -12.21 -14.34
N ILE A 441 20.18 -13.35 -15.01
CA ILE A 441 18.92 -13.75 -15.69
C ILE A 441 17.78 -13.87 -14.68
N LYS A 442 18.00 -14.56 -13.55
CA LYS A 442 16.98 -14.70 -12.48
C LYS A 442 16.56 -13.36 -11.92
N HIS A 443 17.52 -12.49 -11.63
CA HIS A 443 17.25 -11.14 -11.15
C HIS A 443 16.58 -10.26 -12.20
N PHE A 444 16.90 -10.44 -13.49
CA PHE A 444 16.22 -9.75 -14.58
C PHE A 444 14.74 -10.14 -14.68
N LEU A 445 14.42 -11.43 -14.61
CA LEU A 445 13.04 -11.93 -14.66
C LEU A 445 12.21 -11.41 -13.48
N TYR A 446 12.74 -11.52 -12.27
CA TYR A 446 12.13 -10.99 -11.03
C TYR A 446 11.72 -9.53 -11.19
N VAL A 447 12.62 -8.72 -11.73
CA VAL A 447 12.39 -7.29 -11.84
C VAL A 447 11.47 -6.93 -13.02
N SER A 448 11.54 -7.66 -14.13
CA SER A 448 10.65 -7.41 -15.28
C SER A 448 9.16 -7.64 -14.94
N ASP A 449 8.87 -8.52 -14.00
CA ASP A 449 7.51 -8.83 -13.54
C ASP A 449 6.98 -7.83 -12.49
N ILE A 450 7.86 -7.19 -11.71
CA ILE A 450 7.47 -6.38 -10.54
C ILE A 450 7.21 -4.90 -10.87
N TYR A 451 7.88 -4.31 -11.87
CA TYR A 451 7.83 -2.85 -12.12
C TYR A 451 6.79 -2.42 -13.15
N LYS A 452 5.78 -3.27 -13.43
CA LYS A 452 4.79 -2.98 -14.47
C LYS A 452 3.47 -2.37 -13.94
N TYR A 453 3.46 -1.81 -12.74
CA TYR A 453 2.35 -1.03 -12.20
C TYR A 453 2.81 0.25 -11.50
#